data_AF-A0A925NYJ7-F1
#
_entry.id   AF-A0A925NYJ7-F1
#
_cell.length_a   1.000
_cell.length_b   1.000
_cell.length_c   1.000
_cell.angle_alpha   90.00
_cell.angle_beta   90.00
_cell.angle_gamma   90.00
#
_symmetry.space_group_name_H-M   'P 1'
#
loop_
_entity.id
_entity.type
_entity.pdbx_description
1 polymer ?
#
loop_
_entity_poly.entity_id
_entity_poly.type
_entity_poly.pdbx_seq_one_letter_code
_entity_poly.pdbx_strand_id
1 'polypeptide(L)'
;MSKLDSLIVLINSMDTAEKRYFQLNTKMYEGKKDYQLLFDLIDQSGLSADSVKVKFKKHKPDGSFEIICNHLYNLLLDKLLAKDSEKEVEFQVFKAYQQAKFLVKRNLFNEAFKLLEKYKTIALEFELFTYFLLLAKLEIRLYNQLEFNGMDENKLIKLQSRIETVSRQQRAIENHTGLYNLMSLRQIKQGTIRNEADKEKLNNLAFNELQAVSGQAKDSFEAQKLHLLFQSAYFMKTNNPKSSLKVYYELNTLFENNRKLWGRPPYYYLSHLKGILN
;
A
#
# COMPACT_ATOMS: atom_id res chain seq x y z
N MET A 1 -2.55 -0.81 -24.51
CA MET A 1 -1.44 0.12 -24.22
C MET A 1 -0.15 -0.63 -24.46
N SER A 2 0.73 -0.14 -25.34
CA SER A 2 1.99 -0.81 -25.66
C SER A 2 3.01 -0.65 -24.51
N LYS A 3 4.10 -1.43 -24.53
CA LYS A 3 5.19 -1.28 -23.56
C LYS A 3 5.85 0.11 -23.63
N LEU A 4 5.95 0.64 -24.85
CA LEU A 4 6.49 1.97 -25.10
C LEU A 4 5.58 3.06 -24.50
N ASP A 5 4.26 2.93 -24.65
CA ASP A 5 3.31 3.87 -24.04
C ASP A 5 3.45 3.88 -22.51
N SER A 6 3.59 2.69 -21.91
CA SER A 6 3.79 2.55 -20.46
C SER A 6 5.10 3.19 -20.00
N LEU A 7 6.16 3.02 -20.79
CA LEU A 7 7.47 3.61 -20.53
C LEU A 7 7.46 5.14 -20.66
N ILE A 8 6.77 5.67 -21.67
CA ILE A 8 6.58 7.12 -21.85
C ILE A 8 5.85 7.72 -20.66
N VAL A 9 4.75 7.10 -20.23
CA VAL A 9 4.00 7.55 -19.04
C VAL A 9 4.90 7.56 -17.81
N LEU A 10 5.67 6.49 -17.58
CA LEU A 10 6.56 6.36 -16.43
C LEU A 10 7.64 7.47 -16.41
N ILE A 11 8.33 7.70 -17.53
CA ILE A 11 9.39 8.72 -17.61
C ILE A 11 8.81 10.13 -17.46
N ASN A 12 7.62 10.38 -18.02
CA ASN A 12 6.96 11.68 -17.89
C ASN A 12 6.38 11.94 -16.50
N SER A 13 6.06 10.90 -15.72
CA SER A 13 5.61 11.05 -14.32
C SER A 13 6.76 11.33 -13.36
N MET A 14 8.01 11.08 -13.76
CA MET A 14 9.17 11.26 -12.87
C MET A 14 9.47 12.74 -12.59
N ASP A 15 9.76 13.06 -11.33
CA ASP A 15 10.27 14.36 -10.92
C ASP A 15 11.76 14.55 -11.29
N THR A 16 12.26 15.78 -11.16
CA THR A 16 13.66 16.10 -11.48
C THR A 16 14.66 15.31 -10.62
N ALA A 17 14.32 15.00 -9.38
CA ALA A 17 15.19 14.25 -8.47
C ALA A 17 15.22 12.75 -8.83
N GLU A 18 14.12 12.16 -9.28
CA GLU A 18 14.01 10.79 -9.80
C GLU A 18 14.81 10.61 -11.08
N LYS A 19 14.65 11.54 -12.04
CA LYS A 19 15.44 11.55 -13.28
C LYS A 19 16.94 11.64 -13.00
N ARG A 20 17.35 12.55 -12.11
CA ARG A 20 18.75 12.69 -11.69
C ARG A 20 19.26 11.43 -10.98
N TYR A 21 18.47 10.85 -10.08
CA TYR A 21 18.84 9.61 -9.38
C TYR A 21 19.04 8.44 -10.35
N PHE A 22 18.15 8.26 -11.33
CA PHE A 22 18.28 7.22 -12.34
C PHE A 22 19.55 7.40 -13.20
N GLN A 23 19.82 8.64 -13.65
CA GLN A 23 21.00 8.95 -14.45
C GLN A 23 22.32 8.73 -13.67
N LEU A 24 22.38 9.08 -12.37
CA LEU A 24 23.58 8.86 -11.56
C LEU A 24 23.85 7.37 -11.32
N ASN A 25 22.81 6.59 -11.01
CA ASN A 25 22.94 5.17 -10.68
C ASN A 25 23.08 4.22 -11.88
N THR A 26 23.02 4.75 -13.10
CA THR A 26 23.21 3.97 -14.34
C THR A 26 24.54 4.27 -15.04
N LYS A 27 25.25 5.33 -14.64
CA LYS A 27 26.57 5.73 -15.15
C LYS A 27 27.74 4.86 -14.66
N MET A 28 27.51 3.97 -13.69
CA MET A 28 28.56 3.22 -12.97
C MET A 28 29.28 2.14 -13.80
N TYR A 29 28.88 1.85 -15.05
CA TYR A 29 29.58 0.89 -15.92
C TYR A 29 29.81 1.53 -17.29
N GLU A 30 31.05 1.52 -17.77
CA GLU A 30 31.50 2.17 -19.00
C GLU A 30 30.73 1.73 -20.25
N GLY A 31 30.38 2.70 -21.11
CA GLY A 31 29.69 2.54 -22.39
C GLY A 31 28.33 3.24 -22.45
N LYS A 32 28.03 3.96 -23.54
CA LYS A 32 26.68 4.49 -23.81
C LYS A 32 25.72 3.32 -24.05
N LYS A 33 24.94 2.97 -23.03
CA LYS A 33 24.00 1.85 -23.10
C LYS A 33 22.76 2.28 -23.90
N ASP A 34 22.28 1.42 -24.79
CA ASP A 34 21.18 1.77 -25.70
C ASP A 34 19.90 2.19 -24.95
N TYR A 35 19.68 1.70 -23.74
CA TYR A 35 18.57 2.16 -22.90
C TYR A 35 18.72 3.61 -22.42
N GLN A 36 19.93 4.14 -22.26
CA GLN A 36 20.14 5.54 -21.88
C GLN A 36 19.73 6.46 -23.04
N LEU A 37 20.08 6.07 -24.27
CA LEU A 37 19.61 6.77 -25.47
C LEU A 37 18.08 6.74 -25.55
N LEU A 38 17.45 5.59 -25.30
CA LEU A 38 16.00 5.51 -25.28
C LEU A 38 15.37 6.38 -24.20
N PHE A 39 15.97 6.41 -22.99
CA PHE A 39 15.53 7.29 -21.91
C PHE A 39 15.61 8.76 -22.32
N ASP A 40 16.75 9.22 -22.84
CA ASP A 40 16.96 10.62 -23.25
C ASP A 40 16.02 11.01 -24.40
N LEU A 41 15.74 10.10 -25.33
CA LEU A 41 14.78 10.32 -26.42
C LEU A 41 13.35 10.46 -25.92
N ILE A 42 12.97 9.78 -24.83
CA ILE A 42 11.63 9.89 -24.24
C ILE A 42 11.52 11.13 -23.36
N ASP A 43 12.58 11.47 -22.62
CA ASP A 43 12.65 12.64 -21.74
C ASP A 43 12.62 13.97 -22.51
N GLN A 44 12.96 13.94 -23.80
CA GLN A 44 12.71 15.04 -24.73
C GLN A 44 11.20 15.24 -24.94
N SER A 45 10.66 16.25 -24.27
CA SER A 45 9.24 16.63 -24.31
C SER A 45 8.68 16.76 -25.74
N GLY A 46 7.53 16.11 -25.99
CA GLY A 46 6.72 16.32 -27.19
C GLY A 46 6.82 15.25 -28.29
N LEU A 47 7.54 14.15 -28.07
CA LEU A 47 7.63 13.06 -29.05
C LEU A 47 6.50 12.04 -28.90
N SER A 48 5.87 11.67 -30.02
CA SER A 48 4.96 10.52 -30.07
C SER A 48 5.74 9.21 -29.97
N ALA A 49 5.06 8.14 -29.54
CA ALA A 49 5.63 6.79 -29.47
C ALA A 49 6.31 6.36 -30.79
N ASP A 50 5.67 6.64 -31.94
CA ASP A 50 6.23 6.35 -33.26
C ASP A 50 7.49 7.16 -33.54
N SER A 51 7.51 8.44 -33.15
CA SER A 51 8.68 9.32 -33.32
C SER A 51 9.88 8.85 -32.51
N VAL A 52 9.65 8.35 -31.28
CA VAL A 52 10.70 7.76 -30.43
C VAL A 52 11.30 6.53 -31.10
N LYS A 53 10.46 5.62 -31.62
CA LYS A 53 10.91 4.39 -32.28
C LYS A 53 11.73 4.69 -33.54
N VAL A 54 11.27 5.62 -34.37
CA VAL A 54 11.99 6.05 -35.59
C VAL A 54 13.35 6.66 -35.25
N LYS A 55 13.40 7.59 -34.29
CA LYS A 55 14.66 8.21 -33.85
C LYS A 55 15.63 7.18 -33.26
N PHE A 56 15.12 6.25 -32.44
CA PHE A 56 15.95 5.20 -31.87
C PHE A 56 16.58 4.33 -32.96
N LYS A 57 15.78 3.84 -33.93
CA LYS A 57 16.27 3.02 -35.03
C LYS A 57 17.24 3.75 -35.96
N LYS A 58 17.14 5.07 -36.09
CA LYS A 58 18.13 5.90 -36.81
C LYS A 58 19.52 5.87 -36.15
N HIS A 59 19.55 5.88 -34.81
CA HIS A 59 20.81 5.81 -34.04
C HIS A 59 21.32 4.38 -33.83
N LYS A 60 20.41 3.40 -33.75
CA LYS A 60 20.69 1.98 -33.50
C LYS A 60 19.86 1.09 -34.44
N PRO A 61 20.26 0.95 -35.71
CA PRO A 61 19.50 0.17 -36.71
C PRO A 61 19.34 -1.30 -36.29
N ASP A 62 20.44 -1.91 -35.85
CA ASP A 62 20.51 -3.32 -35.42
C ASP A 62 20.02 -3.55 -33.99
N GLY A 63 19.75 -2.47 -33.24
CA GLY A 63 19.31 -2.55 -31.85
C GLY A 63 17.90 -3.13 -31.75
N SER A 64 17.71 -4.13 -30.89
CA SER A 64 16.39 -4.69 -30.62
C SER A 64 15.58 -3.73 -29.74
N PHE A 65 14.82 -2.84 -30.39
CA PHE A 65 14.05 -1.79 -29.74
C PHE A 65 13.12 -2.33 -28.65
N GLU A 66 12.44 -3.45 -28.90
CA GLU A 66 11.51 -4.05 -27.93
C GLU A 66 12.23 -4.61 -26.70
N ILE A 67 13.38 -5.27 -26.89
CA ILE A 67 14.21 -5.77 -25.80
C ILE A 67 14.71 -4.59 -24.95
N ILE A 68 15.16 -3.51 -25.59
CA ILE A 68 15.69 -2.33 -24.92
C ILE A 68 14.57 -1.58 -24.19
N CYS A 69 13.38 -1.50 -24.76
CA CYS A 69 12.20 -0.94 -24.11
C CYS A 69 11.80 -1.75 -22.85
N ASN A 70 11.79 -3.07 -22.94
CA ASN A 70 11.53 -3.95 -21.81
C ASN A 70 12.59 -3.83 -20.72
N HIS A 71 13.87 -3.80 -21.13
CA HIS A 71 14.98 -3.65 -20.21
C HIS A 71 14.94 -2.31 -19.48
N LEU A 72 14.74 -1.20 -20.21
CA LEU A 72 14.64 0.14 -19.62
C LEU A 72 13.48 0.23 -18.64
N TYR A 73 12.32 -0.31 -19.00
CA TYR A 73 11.16 -0.32 -18.12
C TYR A 73 11.45 -1.05 -16.81
N ASN A 74 12.00 -2.27 -16.87
CA ASN A 74 12.32 -3.05 -15.67
C ASN A 74 13.41 -2.36 -14.83
N LEU A 75 14.42 -1.79 -15.49
CA LEU A 75 15.49 -1.05 -14.83
C LEU A 75 14.97 0.20 -14.11
N LEU A 76 14.03 0.94 -14.73
CA LEU A 76 13.37 2.08 -14.08
C LEU A 76 12.57 1.64 -12.87
N LEU A 77 11.77 0.57 -12.97
CA LEU A 77 11.04 0.03 -11.83
C LEU A 77 11.99 -0.33 -10.69
N ASP A 78 13.06 -1.08 -10.94
CA ASP A 78 14.01 -1.50 -9.90
C ASP A 78 14.66 -0.30 -9.21
N LYS A 79 15.05 0.73 -9.98
CA LYS A 79 15.74 1.91 -9.44
C LYS A 79 14.80 2.87 -8.72
N LEU A 80 13.61 3.12 -9.25
CA LEU A 80 12.63 4.00 -8.62
C LEU A 80 12.07 3.37 -7.34
N LEU A 81 11.74 2.07 -7.37
CA LEU A 81 11.34 1.34 -6.16
C LEU A 81 12.42 1.44 -5.08
N ALA A 82 13.70 1.28 -5.42
CA ALA A 82 14.78 1.42 -4.44
C ALA A 82 14.84 2.82 -3.80
N LYS A 83 14.45 3.88 -4.53
CA LYS A 83 14.46 5.27 -4.02
C LYS A 83 13.25 5.57 -3.12
N ASP A 84 12.05 5.14 -3.52
CA ASP A 84 10.81 5.49 -2.81
C ASP A 84 10.57 4.61 -1.59
N SER A 85 10.92 3.33 -1.70
CA SER A 85 10.58 2.32 -0.70
C SER A 85 11.30 2.50 0.63
N GLU A 86 12.47 3.16 0.68
CA GLU A 86 13.18 3.38 1.95
C GLU A 86 12.39 4.22 2.95
N LYS A 87 11.48 5.06 2.48
CA LYS A 87 10.66 5.94 3.32
C LYS A 87 9.34 5.30 3.75
N GLU A 88 8.99 4.15 3.20
CA GLU A 88 7.73 3.46 3.49
C GLU A 88 7.90 2.43 4.59
N VAL A 89 7.11 2.56 5.65
CA VAL A 89 7.19 1.65 6.81
C VAL A 89 6.90 0.21 6.39
N GLU A 90 5.92 0.01 5.51
CA GLU A 90 5.58 -1.30 4.96
C GLU A 90 6.77 -2.00 4.31
N PHE A 91 7.52 -1.28 3.47
CA PHE A 91 8.73 -1.81 2.86
C PHE A 91 9.82 -2.12 3.89
N GLN A 92 10.01 -1.25 4.88
CA GLN A 92 10.99 -1.50 5.94
C GLN A 92 10.67 -2.79 6.72
N VAL A 93 9.39 -3.03 7.02
CA VAL A 93 8.92 -4.24 7.69
C VAL A 93 9.15 -5.49 6.81
N PHE A 94 8.85 -5.40 5.51
CA PHE A 94 9.12 -6.50 4.57
C PHE A 94 10.62 -6.76 4.38
N LYS A 95 11.43 -5.71 4.30
CA LYS A 95 12.90 -5.80 4.23
C LYS A 95 13.46 -6.49 5.47
N ALA A 96 12.95 -6.16 6.66
CA ALA A 96 13.32 -6.81 7.90
C ALA A 96 12.99 -8.31 7.91
N TYR A 97 11.82 -8.71 7.39
CA TYR A 97 11.47 -10.11 7.20
C TYR A 97 12.51 -10.86 6.34
N GLN A 98 12.94 -10.26 5.22
CA GLN A 98 13.95 -10.87 4.34
C GLN A 98 15.34 -10.92 5.00
N GLN A 99 15.73 -9.86 5.71
CA GLN A 99 16.98 -9.80 6.46
C GLN A 99 17.02 -10.86 7.58
N ALA A 100 15.94 -11.03 8.33
CA ALA A 100 15.85 -12.08 9.37
C ALA A 100 16.07 -13.47 8.78
N LYS A 101 15.43 -13.78 7.63
CA LYS A 101 15.66 -15.04 6.92
C LYS A 101 17.09 -15.20 6.43
N PHE A 102 17.73 -14.12 5.99
CA PHE A 102 19.13 -14.15 5.55
C PHE A 102 20.08 -14.38 6.74
N LEU A 103 19.87 -13.72 7.88
CA LEU A 103 20.65 -13.89 9.10
C LEU A 103 20.61 -15.34 9.61
N VAL A 104 19.43 -15.96 9.57
CA VAL A 104 19.25 -17.38 9.93
C VAL A 104 20.08 -18.31 9.05
N LYS A 105 20.16 -18.05 7.73
CA LYS A 105 21.04 -18.82 6.82
C LYS A 105 22.53 -18.68 7.15
N ARG A 106 22.90 -17.71 7.98
CA ARG A 106 24.27 -17.47 8.46
C ARG A 106 24.44 -17.85 9.93
N ASN A 107 23.49 -18.59 10.52
CA ASN A 107 23.45 -18.97 11.94
C ASN A 107 23.39 -17.79 12.93
N LEU A 108 22.96 -16.60 12.47
CA LEU A 108 22.84 -15.39 13.29
C LEU A 108 21.42 -15.25 13.86
N PHE A 109 20.97 -16.23 14.64
CA PHE A 109 19.59 -16.30 15.16
C PHE A 109 19.24 -15.16 16.12
N ASN A 110 20.15 -14.81 17.05
CA ASN A 110 19.91 -13.74 18.02
C ASN A 110 19.65 -12.39 17.33
N GLU A 111 20.40 -12.08 16.28
CA GLU A 111 20.19 -10.86 15.49
C GLU A 111 18.90 -10.91 14.68
N ALA A 112 18.52 -12.09 14.17
CA ALA A 112 17.22 -12.28 13.53
C ALA A 112 16.07 -12.02 14.52
N PHE A 113 16.12 -12.58 15.74
CA PHE A 113 15.07 -12.37 16.75
C PHE A 113 14.95 -10.91 17.19
N LYS A 114 16.07 -10.21 17.44
CA LYS A 114 16.05 -8.76 17.75
C LYS A 114 15.38 -7.95 16.63
N LEU A 115 15.68 -8.29 15.37
CA LEU A 115 15.09 -7.64 14.21
C LEU A 115 13.58 -7.90 14.11
N LEU A 116 13.15 -9.15 14.32
CA LEU A 116 11.73 -9.53 14.33
C LEU A 116 10.95 -8.81 15.43
N GLU A 117 11.48 -8.75 16.66
CA GLU A 117 10.85 -8.02 17.77
C GLU A 117 10.63 -6.55 17.45
N LYS A 118 11.68 -5.87 16.98
CA LYS A 118 11.60 -4.46 16.58
C LYS A 118 10.50 -4.23 15.55
N TYR A 119 10.49 -5.01 14.47
CA TYR A 119 9.57 -4.76 13.35
C TYR A 119 8.16 -5.30 13.58
N LYS A 120 7.94 -6.24 14.51
CA LYS A 120 6.60 -6.57 15.02
C LYS A 120 5.98 -5.38 15.73
N THR A 121 6.73 -4.68 16.59
CA THR A 121 6.25 -3.48 17.29
C THR A 121 5.91 -2.37 16.30
N ILE A 122 6.80 -2.11 15.33
CA ILE A 122 6.54 -1.14 14.26
C ILE A 122 5.30 -1.51 13.45
N ALA A 123 5.14 -2.79 13.07
CA ALA A 123 3.97 -3.23 12.32
C ALA A 123 2.67 -3.00 13.08
N LEU A 124 2.65 -3.19 14.41
CA LEU A 124 1.47 -2.89 15.22
C LEU A 124 1.21 -1.39 15.36
N GLU A 125 2.25 -0.58 15.54
CA GLU A 125 2.12 0.88 15.66
C GLU A 125 1.53 1.51 14.40
N PHE A 126 1.86 0.96 13.23
CA PHE A 126 1.37 1.41 11.93
C PHE A 126 0.15 0.63 11.43
N GLU A 127 -0.47 -0.20 12.28
CA GLU A 127 -1.63 -1.04 11.95
C GLU A 127 -1.43 -1.96 10.73
N LEU A 128 -0.18 -2.34 10.45
CA LEU A 128 0.22 -3.30 9.43
C LEU A 128 0.03 -4.74 9.95
N PHE A 129 -1.20 -5.10 10.31
CA PHE A 129 -1.50 -6.36 11.01
C PHE A 129 -1.08 -7.61 10.22
N THR A 130 -1.26 -7.62 8.90
CA THR A 130 -0.80 -8.73 8.04
C THR A 130 0.72 -8.93 8.13
N TYR A 131 1.48 -7.84 8.21
CA TYR A 131 2.94 -7.90 8.36
C TYR A 131 3.36 -8.34 9.75
N PHE A 132 2.66 -7.90 10.80
CA PHE A 132 2.86 -8.44 12.14
C PHE A 132 2.68 -9.97 12.15
N LEU A 133 1.60 -10.48 11.55
CA LEU A 133 1.33 -11.92 11.47
C LEU A 133 2.41 -12.66 10.69
N LEU A 134 2.93 -12.07 9.61
CA LEU A 134 4.04 -12.63 8.82
C LEU A 134 5.31 -12.79 9.68
N LEU A 135 5.69 -11.75 10.42
CA LEU A 135 6.88 -11.74 11.28
C LEU A 135 6.74 -12.71 12.46
N ALA A 136 5.60 -12.69 13.16
CA ALA A 136 5.34 -13.55 14.30
C ALA A 136 5.31 -15.05 13.92
N LYS A 137 4.75 -15.38 12.75
CA LYS A 137 4.79 -16.76 12.21
C LYS A 137 6.21 -17.18 11.83
N LEU A 138 7.03 -16.27 11.31
CA LEU A 138 8.45 -16.55 11.06
C LEU A 138 9.17 -16.84 12.38
N GLU A 139 8.98 -16.01 13.40
CA GLU A 139 9.59 -16.19 14.71
C GLU A 139 9.28 -17.56 15.33
N ILE A 140 8.00 -17.98 15.33
CA ILE A 140 7.61 -19.31 15.82
C ILE A 140 8.34 -20.41 15.04
N ARG A 141 8.45 -20.26 13.71
CA ARG A 141 9.17 -21.23 12.86
C ARG A 141 10.65 -21.29 13.22
N LEU A 142 11.28 -20.16 13.53
CA LEU A 142 12.69 -20.11 13.93
C LEU A 142 12.91 -20.77 15.29
N TYR A 143 12.05 -20.50 16.28
CA TYR A 143 12.14 -21.21 17.56
C TYR A 143 11.91 -22.71 17.39
N ASN A 144 10.96 -23.12 16.55
CA ASN A 144 10.75 -24.54 16.26
C ASN A 144 11.98 -25.22 15.66
N GLN A 145 12.69 -24.55 14.74
CA GLN A 145 13.97 -25.04 14.17
C GLN A 145 15.09 -25.16 15.21
N LEU A 146 15.03 -24.37 16.28
CA LEU A 146 15.97 -24.42 17.41
C LEU A 146 15.47 -25.30 18.56
N GLU A 147 14.44 -26.12 18.33
CA GLU A 147 13.81 -26.96 19.36
C GLU A 147 13.36 -26.14 20.59
N PHE A 148 12.90 -24.92 20.35
CA PHE A 148 12.49 -23.92 21.33
C PHE A 148 13.59 -23.48 22.32
N ASN A 149 14.86 -23.70 22.01
CA ASN A 149 15.96 -23.19 22.82
C ASN A 149 15.87 -21.64 22.94
N GLY A 150 15.90 -21.13 24.17
CA GLY A 150 15.74 -19.71 24.49
C GLY A 150 14.29 -19.19 24.57
N MET A 151 13.29 -20.05 24.34
CA MET A 151 11.87 -19.73 24.46
C MET A 151 11.22 -20.54 25.59
N ASP A 152 10.60 -19.84 26.54
CA ASP A 152 9.77 -20.47 27.56
C ASP A 152 8.30 -20.53 27.15
N GLU A 153 7.54 -21.39 27.82
CA GLU A 153 6.12 -21.63 27.55
C GLU A 153 5.29 -20.33 27.68
N ASN A 154 5.58 -19.49 28.67
CA ASN A 154 4.87 -18.24 28.89
C ASN A 154 5.05 -17.26 27.73
N LYS A 155 6.28 -17.13 27.20
CA LYS A 155 6.56 -16.32 26.01
C LYS A 155 5.83 -16.86 24.78
N LEU A 156 5.80 -18.18 24.60
CA LEU A 156 5.09 -18.81 23.49
C LEU A 156 3.59 -18.57 23.56
N ILE A 157 2.97 -18.77 24.73
CA ILE A 157 1.54 -18.49 24.95
C ILE A 157 1.23 -17.02 24.68
N LYS A 158 2.04 -16.09 25.17
CA LYS A 158 1.87 -14.65 24.91
C LYS A 158 1.94 -14.32 23.43
N LEU A 159 2.91 -14.89 22.70
CA LEU A 159 3.05 -14.68 21.27
C LEU A 159 1.84 -15.24 20.49
N GLN A 160 1.37 -16.44 20.83
CA GLN A 160 0.18 -17.04 20.21
C GLN A 160 -1.10 -16.25 20.49
N SER A 161 -1.33 -15.84 21.74
CA SER A 161 -2.47 -15.00 22.12
C SER A 161 -2.45 -13.65 21.37
N ARG A 162 -1.25 -13.08 21.17
CA ARG A 162 -1.09 -11.86 20.38
C ARG A 162 -1.42 -12.09 18.91
N ILE A 163 -0.95 -13.20 18.31
CA ILE A 163 -1.29 -13.59 16.93
C ILE A 163 -2.81 -13.72 16.76
N GLU A 164 -3.49 -14.40 17.68
CA GLU A 164 -4.94 -14.57 17.62
C GLU A 164 -5.69 -13.24 17.71
N THR A 165 -5.28 -12.37 18.64
CA THR A 165 -5.87 -11.05 18.82
C THR A 165 -5.71 -10.19 17.57
N VAL A 166 -4.50 -10.13 17.00
CA VAL A 166 -4.22 -9.36 15.78
C VAL A 166 -4.95 -9.96 14.57
N SER A 167 -5.06 -11.29 14.49
CA SER A 167 -5.83 -11.95 13.42
C SER A 167 -7.33 -11.66 13.51
N ARG A 168 -7.89 -11.54 14.72
CA ARG A 168 -9.29 -11.09 14.90
C ARG A 168 -9.47 -9.64 14.44
N GLN A 169 -8.54 -8.75 14.81
CA GLN A 169 -8.57 -7.35 14.36
C GLN A 169 -8.50 -7.23 12.84
N GLN A 170 -7.55 -7.93 12.20
CA GLN A 170 -7.41 -7.95 10.74
C GLN A 170 -8.70 -8.39 10.05
N ARG A 171 -9.30 -9.50 10.49
CA ARG A 171 -10.57 -10.00 9.92
C ARG A 171 -11.71 -9.00 10.09
N ALA A 172 -11.78 -8.33 11.23
CA ALA A 172 -12.82 -7.33 11.48
C ALA A 172 -12.68 -6.12 10.53
N ILE A 173 -11.45 -5.65 10.30
CA ILE A 173 -11.13 -4.57 9.34
C ILE A 173 -11.45 -5.00 7.90
N GLU A 174 -11.10 -6.22 7.50
CA GLU A 174 -11.41 -6.75 6.18
C GLU A 174 -12.92 -6.84 5.93
N ASN A 175 -13.68 -7.33 6.91
CA ASN A 175 -15.14 -7.36 6.85
C ASN A 175 -15.73 -5.95 6.70
N HIS A 176 -15.26 -5.00 7.50
CA HIS A 176 -15.71 -3.61 7.43
C HIS A 176 -15.37 -2.96 6.08
N THR A 177 -14.15 -3.18 5.58
CA THR A 177 -13.72 -2.75 4.25
C THR A 177 -14.65 -3.29 3.16
N GLY A 178 -15.06 -4.56 3.25
CA GLY A 178 -16.02 -5.16 2.33
C GLY A 178 -17.39 -4.45 2.33
N LEU A 179 -17.90 -4.11 3.52
CA LEU A 179 -19.17 -3.37 3.67
C LEU A 179 -19.06 -1.96 3.08
N TYR A 180 -17.97 -1.25 3.36
CA TYR A 180 -17.72 0.09 2.81
C TYR A 180 -17.57 0.07 1.28
N ASN A 181 -16.84 -0.89 0.73
CA ASN A 181 -16.68 -1.04 -0.72
C ASN A 181 -18.01 -1.35 -1.41
N LEU A 182 -18.84 -2.20 -0.80
CA LEU A 182 -20.18 -2.49 -1.31
C LEU A 182 -21.07 -1.24 -1.29
N MET A 183 -20.98 -0.44 -0.24
CA MET A 183 -21.68 0.85 -0.16
C MET A 183 -21.24 1.82 -1.26
N SER A 184 -19.93 1.99 -1.42
CA SER A 184 -19.32 2.86 -2.41
C SER A 184 -19.70 2.45 -3.84
N LEU A 185 -19.68 1.15 -4.14
CA LEU A 185 -20.11 0.61 -5.43
C LEU A 185 -21.59 0.92 -5.72
N ARG A 186 -22.47 0.74 -4.73
CA ARG A 186 -23.90 1.08 -4.85
C ARG A 186 -24.13 2.56 -5.03
N GLN A 187 -23.30 3.42 -4.44
CA GLN A 187 -23.36 4.87 -4.63
C GLN A 187 -23.01 5.26 -6.06
N ILE A 188 -21.92 4.71 -6.60
CA ILE A 188 -21.48 4.97 -7.99
C ILE A 188 -22.51 4.47 -9.00
N LYS A 189 -23.09 3.28 -8.80
CA LYS A 189 -23.93 2.62 -9.83
C LYS A 189 -25.43 2.92 -9.74
N GLN A 190 -25.98 3.18 -8.55
CA GLN A 190 -27.44 3.20 -8.35
C GLN A 190 -28.01 4.59 -8.00
N GLY A 191 -27.18 5.64 -7.84
CA GLY A 191 -27.66 6.98 -7.51
C GLY A 191 -28.29 7.08 -6.11
N THR A 192 -29.28 7.93 -5.87
CA THR A 192 -30.01 8.00 -4.58
C THR A 192 -30.99 6.83 -4.39
N ILE A 193 -31.43 6.57 -3.16
CA ILE A 193 -32.44 5.53 -2.85
C ILE A 193 -33.76 5.91 -3.52
N ARG A 194 -34.35 5.02 -4.34
CA ARG A 194 -35.58 5.32 -5.11
C ARG A 194 -36.80 4.50 -4.71
N ASN A 195 -36.62 3.35 -4.06
CA ASN A 195 -37.69 2.44 -3.66
C ASN A 195 -37.43 1.81 -2.27
N GLU A 196 -38.45 1.15 -1.72
CA GLU A 196 -38.36 0.50 -0.40
C GLU A 196 -37.32 -0.63 -0.36
N ALA A 197 -37.17 -1.39 -1.45
CA ALA A 197 -36.18 -2.46 -1.54
C ALA A 197 -34.72 -1.95 -1.43
N ASP A 198 -34.43 -0.78 -2.00
CA ASP A 198 -33.11 -0.14 -1.89
C ASP A 198 -32.86 0.38 -0.46
N LYS A 199 -33.92 0.85 0.21
CA LYS A 199 -33.86 1.28 1.62
C LYS A 199 -33.59 0.09 2.54
N GLU A 200 -34.25 -1.04 2.32
CA GLU A 200 -34.03 -2.26 3.10
C GLU A 200 -32.61 -2.81 2.90
N LYS A 201 -32.12 -2.88 1.66
CA LYS A 201 -30.73 -3.28 1.37
C LYS A 201 -29.69 -2.37 2.01
N LEU A 202 -30.00 -1.09 2.18
CA LEU A 202 -29.13 -0.14 2.86
C LEU A 202 -29.17 -0.34 4.39
N ASN A 203 -30.35 -0.53 4.96
CA ASN A 203 -30.50 -0.77 6.40
C ASN A 203 -29.83 -2.09 6.82
N ASN A 204 -29.96 -3.14 6.02
CA ASN A 204 -29.25 -4.40 6.25
C ASN A 204 -27.73 -4.22 6.21
N LEU A 205 -27.22 -3.37 5.30
CA LEU A 205 -25.80 -3.05 5.23
C LEU A 205 -25.32 -2.30 6.49
N ALA A 206 -26.10 -1.31 6.95
CA ALA A 206 -25.79 -0.54 8.15
C ALA A 206 -25.85 -1.40 9.41
N PHE A 207 -26.82 -2.32 9.50
CA PHE A 207 -26.90 -3.26 10.61
C PHE A 207 -25.69 -4.19 10.67
N ASN A 208 -25.26 -4.73 9.53
CA ASN A 208 -24.05 -5.56 9.45
C ASN A 208 -22.79 -4.78 9.84
N GLU A 209 -22.72 -3.50 9.50
CA GLU A 209 -21.61 -2.63 9.86
C GLU A 209 -21.55 -2.39 11.38
N LEU A 210 -22.69 -2.08 12.01
CA LEU A 210 -22.77 -1.92 13.46
C LEU A 210 -22.33 -3.17 14.22
N GLN A 211 -22.72 -4.35 13.73
CA GLN A 211 -22.25 -5.61 14.30
C GLN A 211 -20.72 -5.75 14.15
N ALA A 212 -20.17 -5.40 12.98
CA ALA A 212 -18.74 -5.47 12.74
C ALA A 212 -17.93 -4.53 13.66
N VAL A 213 -18.46 -3.35 13.96
CA VAL A 213 -17.80 -2.35 14.84
C VAL A 213 -17.91 -2.71 16.32
N SER A 214 -19.01 -3.34 16.75
CA SER A 214 -19.25 -3.66 18.17
C SER A 214 -18.16 -4.53 18.84
N GLY A 215 -17.41 -5.31 18.05
CA GLY A 215 -16.31 -6.15 18.51
C GLY A 215 -14.90 -5.60 18.25
N GLN A 216 -14.76 -4.39 17.70
CA GLN A 216 -13.47 -3.83 17.32
C GLN A 216 -12.79 -3.06 18.46
N ALA A 217 -11.46 -3.00 18.41
CA ALA A 217 -10.70 -2.18 19.33
C ALA A 217 -11.02 -0.71 19.08
N LYS A 218 -11.51 -0.02 20.11
CA LYS A 218 -11.93 1.38 20.01
C LYS A 218 -10.81 2.31 19.59
N ASP A 219 -9.55 1.94 19.80
CA ASP A 219 -8.39 2.79 19.55
C ASP A 219 -7.75 2.56 18.16
N SER A 220 -8.32 1.70 17.32
CA SER A 220 -7.76 1.44 16.00
C SER A 220 -8.14 2.54 15.01
N PHE A 221 -7.13 3.14 14.39
CA PHE A 221 -7.31 4.20 13.40
C PHE A 221 -8.05 3.68 12.16
N GLU A 222 -7.63 2.54 11.62
CA GLU A 222 -8.21 1.94 10.43
C GLU A 222 -9.68 1.57 10.65
N ALA A 223 -10.00 0.99 11.81
CA ALA A 223 -11.37 0.67 12.21
C ALA A 223 -12.26 1.92 12.28
N GLN A 224 -11.81 2.97 12.99
CA GLN A 224 -12.55 4.23 13.11
C GLN A 224 -12.69 4.94 11.76
N LYS A 225 -11.63 4.93 10.93
CA LYS A 225 -11.63 5.53 9.60
C LYS A 225 -12.68 4.86 8.72
N LEU A 226 -12.71 3.52 8.69
CA LEU A 226 -13.70 2.77 7.92
C LEU A 226 -15.14 3.04 8.41
N HIS A 227 -15.34 3.12 9.73
CA HIS A 227 -16.64 3.45 10.32
C HIS A 227 -17.15 4.81 9.85
N LEU A 228 -16.32 5.85 9.96
CA LEU A 228 -16.68 7.20 9.57
C LEU A 228 -16.85 7.32 8.04
N LEU A 229 -16.05 6.63 7.24
CA LEU A 229 -16.24 6.54 5.79
C LEU A 229 -17.55 5.85 5.41
N PHE A 230 -17.94 4.80 6.13
CA PHE A 230 -19.22 4.13 5.93
C PHE A 230 -20.38 5.05 6.30
N GLN A 231 -20.32 5.70 7.46
CA GLN A 231 -21.36 6.64 7.91
C GLN A 231 -21.52 7.84 6.97
N SER A 232 -20.43 8.42 6.47
CA SER A 232 -20.50 9.54 5.54
C SER A 232 -21.18 9.14 4.23
N ALA A 233 -20.84 7.95 3.70
CA ALA A 233 -21.49 7.37 2.52
C ALA A 233 -22.97 7.06 2.77
N TYR A 234 -23.32 6.55 3.95
CA TYR A 234 -24.70 6.31 4.37
C TYR A 234 -25.53 7.59 4.36
N PHE A 235 -25.06 8.65 5.04
CA PHE A 235 -25.79 9.90 5.11
C PHE A 235 -25.94 10.60 3.75
N MET A 236 -24.93 10.49 2.88
CA MET A 236 -25.04 10.95 1.49
C MET A 236 -26.16 10.20 0.73
N LYS A 237 -26.23 8.87 0.86
CA LYS A 237 -27.28 8.05 0.23
C LYS A 237 -28.69 8.35 0.74
N THR A 238 -28.84 8.68 2.03
CA THR A 238 -30.13 9.01 2.64
C THR A 238 -30.50 10.50 2.49
N ASN A 239 -29.76 11.27 1.69
CA ASN A 239 -29.97 12.70 1.47
C ASN A 239 -29.95 13.54 2.77
N ASN A 240 -29.04 13.21 3.69
CA ASN A 240 -28.81 13.95 4.92
C ASN A 240 -27.41 14.60 4.92
N PRO A 241 -27.22 15.68 4.14
CA PRO A 241 -25.90 16.31 3.97
C PRO A 241 -25.37 16.94 5.25
N LYS A 242 -26.23 17.41 6.17
CA LYS A 242 -25.81 17.98 7.47
C LYS A 242 -25.11 16.94 8.33
N SER A 243 -25.68 15.74 8.46
CA SER A 243 -25.04 14.64 9.19
C SER A 243 -23.79 14.15 8.48
N SER A 244 -23.79 14.06 7.15
CA SER A 244 -22.61 13.68 6.38
C SER A 244 -21.44 14.65 6.61
N LEU A 245 -21.69 15.95 6.56
CA LEU A 245 -20.67 16.98 6.79
C LEU A 245 -20.10 16.91 8.22
N LYS A 246 -20.94 16.63 9.23
CA LYS A 246 -20.46 16.43 10.61
C LYS A 246 -19.50 15.24 10.69
N VAL A 247 -19.85 14.10 10.10
CA VAL A 247 -18.99 12.91 10.05
C VAL A 247 -17.69 13.20 9.31
N TYR A 248 -17.73 14.01 8.26
CA TYR A 248 -16.52 14.43 7.57
C TYR A 248 -15.59 15.29 8.46
N TYR A 249 -16.11 16.19 9.29
CA TYR A 249 -15.25 16.90 10.26
C TYR A 249 -14.63 15.97 11.31
N GLU A 250 -15.38 14.96 11.76
CA GLU A 250 -14.86 13.92 12.66
C GLU A 250 -13.75 13.10 11.98
N LEU A 251 -13.96 12.72 10.71
CA LEU A 251 -12.98 12.01 9.90
C LEU A 251 -11.71 12.85 9.66
N ASN A 252 -11.85 14.14 9.39
CA ASN A 252 -10.72 15.05 9.27
C ASN A 252 -9.92 15.09 10.58
N THR A 253 -10.59 15.24 11.71
CA THR A 253 -9.95 15.22 13.04
C THR A 253 -9.21 13.92 13.29
N LEU A 254 -9.81 12.78 12.93
CA LEU A 254 -9.17 11.47 13.03
C LEU A 254 -7.89 11.39 12.18
N PHE A 255 -7.94 11.86 10.93
CA PHE A 255 -6.76 11.94 10.08
C PHE A 255 -5.69 12.84 10.68
N GLU A 256 -6.02 14.08 11.06
CA GLU A 256 -5.04 15.04 11.61
C GLU A 256 -4.34 14.54 12.87
N ASN A 257 -5.06 13.82 13.74
CA ASN A 257 -4.49 13.22 14.95
C ASN A 257 -3.59 12.01 14.65
N ASN A 258 -3.69 11.42 13.45
CA ASN A 258 -3.00 10.20 13.05
C ASN A 258 -2.18 10.36 11.75
N ARG A 259 -1.56 11.53 11.55
CA ARG A 259 -0.74 11.85 10.35
C ARG A 259 0.30 10.80 9.98
N LYS A 260 0.86 10.09 10.96
CA LYS A 260 1.84 9.00 10.71
C LYS A 260 1.24 7.81 9.95
N LEU A 261 -0.08 7.63 10.02
CA LEU A 261 -0.84 6.57 9.36
C LEU A 261 -1.42 7.01 8.01
N TRP A 262 -1.11 8.24 7.58
CA TRP A 262 -1.44 8.69 6.23
C TRP A 262 -0.58 7.89 5.26
N GLY A 263 -1.20 6.92 4.59
CA GLY A 263 -0.55 6.17 3.52
C GLY A 263 0.10 7.11 2.50
N ARG A 264 1.00 6.57 1.68
CA ARG A 264 1.70 7.35 0.65
C ARG A 264 1.39 6.77 -0.73
N PRO A 265 0.57 7.44 -1.56
CA PRO A 265 -0.15 8.69 -1.29
C PRO A 265 -1.36 8.51 -0.34
N PRO A 266 -1.82 9.57 0.35
CA PRO A 266 -2.91 9.48 1.32
C PRO A 266 -4.27 9.49 0.62
N TYR A 267 -4.54 8.47 -0.19
CA TYR A 267 -5.71 8.38 -1.07
C TYR A 267 -7.03 8.65 -0.34
N TYR A 268 -7.23 8.03 0.83
CA TYR A 268 -8.47 8.19 1.60
C TYR A 268 -8.65 9.60 2.15
N TYR A 269 -7.57 10.28 2.54
CA TYR A 269 -7.61 11.68 2.96
C TYR A 269 -7.96 12.60 1.79
N LEU A 270 -7.36 12.38 0.61
CA LEU A 270 -7.70 13.14 -0.60
C LEU A 270 -9.14 12.90 -1.06
N SER A 271 -9.59 11.64 -1.01
CA SER A 271 -10.98 11.29 -1.33
C SER A 271 -11.97 11.90 -0.34
N HIS A 272 -11.60 11.93 0.94
CA HIS A 272 -12.37 12.59 1.99
C HIS A 272 -12.50 14.11 1.73
N LEU A 273 -11.41 14.81 1.42
CA LEU A 273 -11.44 16.24 1.09
C LEU A 273 -12.35 16.53 -0.12
N LYS A 274 -12.31 15.68 -1.15
CA LYS A 274 -13.26 15.78 -2.27
C LYS A 274 -14.71 15.60 -1.83
N GLY A 275 -14.96 14.73 -0.86
CA GLY A 275 -16.30 14.52 -0.28
C GLY A 275 -16.83 15.69 0.54
N ILE A 276 -15.95 16.55 1.09
CA ILE A 276 -16.36 17.81 1.74
C ILE A 276 -16.74 18.88 0.71
N LEU A 277 -16.02 18.92 -0.42
CA LEU A 277 -16.16 19.97 -1.43
C LEU A 277 -17.34 19.76 -2.40
N ASN A 278 -17.84 18.53 -2.52
CA ASN A 278 -18.96 18.14 -3.38
C ASN A 278 -20.27 18.03 -2.59
#